data_AF-B0N8M7-F1
#
_entry.id   AF-B0N8M7-F1
#
_cell.length_a   1.000
_cell.length_b   1.000
_cell.length_c   1.000
_cell.angle_alpha   90.00
_cell.angle_beta   90.00
_cell.angle_gamma   90.00
#
_symmetry.space_group_name_H-M   'P 1'
#
loop_
_entity.id
_entity.type
_entity.pdbx_description
1 polymer ?
#
loop_
_entity_poly.entity_id
_entity_poly.type
_entity_poly.pdbx_seq_one_letter_code
_entity_poly.pdbx_strand_id
1 'polypeptide(L)'
;MSEGDASKEVRKMERVETITPEECAKRLNKDPAFVRNAVEQGVFPGSCTKNENGHRSIVIPRAAFEDYMTKWNPNPTTELVQTLVEILSKQKSRRGNVDD
;
A
#
# COMPACT_ATOMS: atom_id res chain seq x y z
N MET A 1 -36.73 -33.85 -25.77
CA MET A 1 -36.33 -34.09 -24.37
C MET A 1 -34.88 -34.51 -24.43
N SER A 2 -33.97 -33.55 -24.31
CA SER A 2 -33.17 -33.25 -23.08
C SER A 2 -32.17 -34.39 -22.82
N GLU A 3 -30.89 -34.18 -22.60
CA GLU A 3 -30.28 -33.29 -21.61
C GLU A 3 -28.83 -32.96 -22.01
N GLY A 4 -28.33 -31.81 -21.56
CA GLY A 4 -26.93 -31.75 -21.11
C GLY A 4 -25.95 -30.95 -21.93
N ASP A 5 -26.38 -29.92 -22.64
CA ASP A 5 -25.54 -28.74 -22.87
C ASP A 5 -25.40 -28.02 -21.53
N ALA A 6 -24.43 -28.46 -20.72
CA ALA A 6 -24.14 -27.84 -19.42
C ALA A 6 -22.63 -27.85 -19.17
N SER A 7 -22.04 -26.72 -19.54
CA SER A 7 -21.12 -26.02 -18.66
C SER A 7 -19.83 -26.77 -18.30
N LYS A 8 -18.91 -26.83 -19.24
CA LYS A 8 -17.48 -26.88 -18.90
C LYS A 8 -16.75 -25.64 -19.40
N GLU A 9 -17.38 -24.48 -19.22
CA GLU A 9 -16.63 -23.22 -19.20
C GLU A 9 -15.89 -23.16 -17.86
N VAL A 10 -14.73 -23.82 -17.82
CA VAL A 10 -13.75 -23.63 -16.76
C VAL A 10 -13.27 -22.20 -16.92
N ARG A 11 -13.94 -21.25 -16.25
CA ARG A 11 -13.49 -19.87 -16.15
C ARG A 11 -12.03 -19.93 -15.72
N LYS A 12 -11.11 -19.58 -16.63
CA LYS A 12 -9.72 -19.33 -16.26
C LYS A 12 -9.77 -18.25 -15.21
N MET A 13 -9.61 -18.64 -13.94
CA MET A 13 -9.40 -17.68 -12.86
C MET A 13 -8.06 -17.06 -13.18
N GLU A 14 -8.09 -15.90 -13.83
CA GLU A 14 -6.89 -15.12 -14.11
C GLU A 14 -6.14 -14.98 -12.79
N ARG A 15 -4.88 -15.44 -12.76
CA ARG A 15 -4.09 -15.35 -11.54
C ARG A 15 -3.89 -13.87 -11.25
N VAL A 16 -4.66 -13.36 -10.31
CA VAL A 16 -4.52 -11.98 -9.84
C VAL A 16 -3.10 -11.85 -9.30
N GLU A 17 -2.33 -10.96 -9.90
CA GLU A 17 -0.98 -10.68 -9.43
C GLU A 17 -1.06 -10.08 -8.02
N THR A 18 -0.31 -10.66 -7.09
CA THR A 18 -0.29 -10.23 -5.68
C THR A 18 1.04 -9.57 -5.33
N ILE A 19 0.98 -8.61 -4.42
CA ILE A 19 2.15 -7.96 -3.82
C ILE A 19 2.26 -8.35 -2.34
N THR A 20 3.48 -8.53 -1.82
CA THR A 20 3.67 -8.90 -0.41
C THR A 20 3.59 -7.67 0.51
N PRO A 21 3.24 -7.85 1.80
CA PRO A 21 3.31 -6.77 2.78
C PRO A 21 4.70 -6.13 2.86
N GLU A 22 5.76 -6.92 2.69
CA GLU A 22 7.16 -6.47 2.71
C GLU A 22 7.48 -5.56 1.53
N GLU A 23 6.98 -5.86 0.33
CA GLU A 23 7.17 -5.01 -0.85
C GLU A 23 6.36 -3.70 -0.71
N CYS A 24 5.10 -3.79 -0.25
CA CYS A 24 4.28 -2.62 0.06
C CYS A 24 4.97 -1.70 1.07
N ALA A 25 5.53 -2.27 2.14
CA ALA A 25 6.21 -1.55 3.20
C ALA A 25 7.42 -0.76 2.69
N LYS A 26 8.22 -1.36 1.80
CA LYS A 26 9.35 -0.67 1.14
C LYS A 26 8.88 0.53 0.32
N ARG A 27 7.80 0.38 -0.45
CA ARG A 27 7.27 1.46 -1.31
C ARG A 27 6.59 2.58 -0.52
N LEU A 28 5.98 2.26 0.62
CA LEU A 28 5.35 3.23 1.52
C LEU A 28 6.34 3.90 2.48
N ASN A 29 7.57 3.39 2.56
CA ASN A 29 8.54 3.74 3.60
C ASN A 29 7.93 3.56 5.01
N LYS A 30 7.36 2.38 5.26
CA LYS A 30 6.71 1.99 6.52
C LYS A 30 7.18 0.60 6.97
N ASP A 31 6.82 0.23 8.19
CA ASP A 31 7.07 -1.10 8.73
C ASP A 31 6.11 -2.15 8.11
N PRO A 32 6.54 -3.39 7.83
CA PRO A 32 5.65 -4.45 7.36
C PRO A 32 4.46 -4.73 8.30
N ALA A 33 4.61 -4.60 9.61
CA ALA A 33 3.52 -4.71 10.58
C ALA A 33 2.48 -3.61 10.42
N PHE A 34 2.89 -2.39 10.01
CA PHE A 34 1.95 -1.33 9.67
C PHE A 34 1.05 -1.76 8.52
N VAL A 35 1.61 -2.32 7.44
CA VAL A 35 0.83 -2.80 6.29
C VAL A 35 -0.13 -3.91 6.70
N ARG A 36 0.35 -4.91 7.47
CA ARG A 36 -0.50 -6.02 7.94
C ARG A 36 -1.68 -5.55 8.78
N ASN A 37 -1.44 -4.65 9.72
CA ASN A 37 -2.50 -4.08 10.55
C ASN A 37 -3.46 -3.23 9.71
N ALA A 38 -2.96 -2.46 8.75
CA ALA A 38 -3.80 -1.61 7.91
C ALA A 38 -4.74 -2.44 7.00
N VAL A 39 -4.27 -3.58 6.48
CA VAL A 39 -5.12 -4.54 5.75
C VAL A 39 -6.20 -5.13 6.67
N GLU A 40 -5.81 -5.55 7.87
CA GLU A 40 -6.75 -6.12 8.85
C GLU A 40 -7.83 -5.13 9.30
N GLN A 41 -7.49 -3.85 9.41
CA GLN A 41 -8.42 -2.77 9.77
C GLN A 41 -9.25 -2.27 8.57
N GLY A 42 -9.03 -2.80 7.35
CA GLY A 42 -9.76 -2.41 6.16
C GLY A 42 -9.43 -1.01 5.62
N VAL A 43 -8.31 -0.40 6.05
CA VAL A 43 -7.85 0.92 5.61
C VAL A 43 -6.76 0.86 4.54
N PHE A 44 -6.37 -0.35 4.15
CA PHE A 44 -5.39 -0.62 3.10
C PHE A 44 -5.91 -1.71 2.14
N PRO A 45 -5.57 -1.69 0.84
CA PRO A 45 -6.02 -2.69 -0.11
C PRO A 45 -5.64 -4.12 0.30
N GLY A 46 -6.55 -5.06 0.05
CA GLY A 46 -6.33 -6.48 0.30
C GLY A 46 -7.30 -7.06 1.32
N SER A 47 -7.04 -8.32 1.69
CA SER A 47 -7.83 -9.07 2.66
C SER A 47 -6.92 -9.79 3.65
N CYS A 48 -7.36 -9.84 4.91
CA CYS A 48 -6.73 -10.62 5.97
C CYS A 48 -7.68 -11.73 6.40
N THR A 49 -7.24 -12.98 6.36
CA THR A 49 -7.94 -14.12 6.96
C THR A 49 -7.18 -14.59 8.19
N LYS A 50 -7.89 -14.80 9.29
CA LYS A 50 -7.34 -15.34 10.53
C LYS A 50 -7.77 -16.80 10.67
N ASN A 51 -6.82 -17.69 10.92
CA ASN A 51 -7.16 -19.05 11.32
C ASN A 51 -7.43 -19.12 12.83
N GLU A 52 -7.91 -20.28 13.30
CA GLU A 52 -8.20 -20.54 14.71
C GLU A 52 -6.98 -20.36 15.63
N ASN A 53 -5.76 -20.53 15.09
CA ASN A 53 -4.50 -20.36 15.80
C ASN A 53 -4.00 -18.90 15.82
N GLY A 54 -4.77 -17.95 15.31
CA GLY A 54 -4.41 -16.53 15.26
C GLY A 54 -3.39 -16.15 14.17
N HIS A 55 -2.97 -17.11 13.33
CA HIS A 55 -2.13 -16.84 12.18
C HIS A 55 -2.93 -16.06 11.12
N ARG A 56 -2.30 -15.01 10.59
CA ARG A 56 -2.89 -14.11 9.61
C ARG A 56 -2.37 -14.46 8.22
N SER A 57 -3.27 -14.74 7.29
CA SER A 57 -2.95 -14.82 5.87
C SER A 57 -3.43 -13.54 5.19
N ILE A 58 -2.52 -12.88 4.48
CA ILE A 58 -2.77 -11.58 3.85
C ILE A 58 -2.59 -11.73 2.35
N VAL A 59 -3.58 -11.24 1.60
CA VAL A 59 -3.57 -11.20 0.14
C VAL A 59 -3.82 -9.76 -0.28
N ILE A 60 -2.87 -9.18 -1.01
CA ILE A 60 -2.95 -7.81 -1.53
C ILE A 60 -2.85 -7.88 -3.06
N PRO A 61 -3.94 -7.59 -3.80
CA PRO A 61 -3.87 -7.48 -5.25
C PRO A 61 -2.94 -6.33 -5.67
N ARG A 62 -2.00 -6.58 -6.58
CA ARG A 62 -1.04 -5.57 -7.04
C ARG A 62 -1.76 -4.35 -7.63
N ALA A 63 -2.75 -4.58 -8.50
CA ALA A 63 -3.52 -3.49 -9.12
C ALA A 63 -4.15 -2.54 -8.08
N ALA A 64 -4.80 -3.10 -7.05
CA ALA A 64 -5.42 -2.31 -6.00
C ALA A 64 -4.40 -1.53 -5.15
N PHE A 65 -3.18 -2.07 -4.99
CA PHE A 65 -2.08 -1.35 -4.35
C PHE A 65 -1.57 -0.18 -5.20
N GLU A 66 -1.38 -0.36 -6.51
CA GLU A 66 -0.97 0.74 -7.40
C GLU A 66 -2.03 1.85 -7.45
N ASP A 67 -3.30 1.48 -7.53
CA ASP A 67 -4.42 2.42 -7.47
C ASP A 67 -4.42 3.19 -6.14
N TYR A 68 -4.16 2.52 -5.02
CA TYR A 68 -4.04 3.17 -3.72
C TYR A 68 -2.89 4.19 -3.67
N MET A 69 -1.72 3.84 -4.22
CA MET A 69 -0.54 4.73 -4.26
C MET A 69 -0.78 5.96 -5.13
N THR A 70 -1.59 5.84 -6.18
CA THR A 70 -1.87 6.94 -7.11
C THR A 70 -3.10 7.76 -6.73
N LYS A 71 -4.06 7.18 -5.98
CA LYS A 71 -5.33 7.82 -5.58
C LYS A 71 -5.13 9.18 -4.90
N TRP A 72 -4.08 9.30 -4.10
CA TRP A 72 -3.78 10.53 -3.37
C TRP A 72 -2.53 11.23 -3.88
N ASN A 73 -1.95 10.82 -5.02
CA ASN A 73 -0.68 11.33 -5.53
C ASN A 73 -0.74 12.85 -5.71
N PRO A 74 -0.31 13.63 -4.70
CA PRO A 74 -0.41 15.06 -4.76
C PRO A 74 0.90 15.44 -5.39
N ASN A 75 0.98 15.45 -6.72
CA ASN A 75 2.14 16.00 -7.41
C ASN A 75 2.37 17.39 -6.80
N PRO A 76 3.37 17.54 -5.90
CA PRO A 76 3.43 18.74 -5.09
C PRO A 76 3.81 19.86 -6.03
N THR A 77 3.13 21.00 -5.91
CA THR A 77 3.47 22.14 -6.76
C THR A 77 4.91 22.54 -6.47
N THR A 78 5.61 23.05 -7.49
CA THR A 78 6.99 23.54 -7.35
C THR A 78 7.10 24.55 -6.20
N GLU A 79 6.08 25.39 -6.01
CA GLU A 79 5.97 26.35 -4.93
C GLU A 79 5.99 25.70 -3.54
N LEU A 80 5.27 24.58 -3.35
CA LEU A 80 5.21 23.87 -2.08
C LEU A 80 6.57 23.23 -1.76
N VAL A 81 7.24 22.66 -2.77
CA VAL A 81 8.60 22.12 -2.65
C VAL A 81 9.60 23.22 -2.28
N GLN A 82 9.56 24.35 -2.98
CA GLN A 82 10.48 25.47 -2.77
C GLN A 82 10.31 26.07 -1.36
N THR A 83 9.07 26.25 -0.91
CA THR A 83 8.74 26.70 0.44
C THR A 83 9.27 25.75 1.51
N LEU A 84 9.12 24.43 1.33
CA LEU A 84 9.65 23.42 2.25
C LEU A 84 11.18 23.48 2.35
N VAL A 85 11.87 23.61 1.21
CA VAL A 85 13.33 23.73 1.18
C VAL A 85 13.81 24.95 1.96
N GLU A 86 13.14 26.10 1.81
CA GLU A 86 13.47 27.31 2.57
C GLU A 86 13.29 27.13 4.09
N ILE A 87 12.18 26.53 4.51
CA ILE A 87 11.88 26.29 5.93
C ILE A 87 12.95 25.39 6.55
N LEU A 88 13.26 24.27 5.89
CA LEU A 88 14.26 23.31 6.39
C LEU A 88 15.66 23.92 6.44
N SER A 89 16.02 24.73 5.45
CA SER A 89 17.31 25.44 5.43
C SER A 89 17.43 26.45 6.58
N LYS A 90 16.36 27.22 6.84
CA LYS A 90 16.29 28.17 7.97
C LYS A 90 16.35 27.46 9.33
N GLN A 91 15.74 26.29 9.46
CA GLN A 91 15.80 25.49 10.70
C GLN A 91 17.19 24.91 10.98
N LYS A 92 17.90 24.45 9.94
CA LYS A 92 19.27 23.93 10.09
C LYS A 92 20.25 25.01 10.54
N SER A 93 20.12 26.23 10.01
CA SER A 93 20.92 27.39 10.45
C SER A 93 20.67 27.75 11.92
N ARG A 94 19.42 27.66 12.41
CA ARG A 94 19.11 27.96 13.82
C ARG A 94 19.65 26.94 14.82
N ARG A 95 19.83 25.67 14.41
CA ARG A 95 20.42 24.62 15.26
C ARG A 95 21.95 24.64 15.28
N GLY A 96 22.60 25.29 14.32
CA GLY A 96 24.06 25.42 14.28
C GLY A 96 24.63 26.59 15.10
N ASN A 97 23.78 27.43 15.70
CA ASN A 97 24.18 28.60 16.49
C ASN A 97 24.01 28.39 18.01
N VAL A 98 23.97 27.14 18.48
CA VAL A 98 23.97 26.80 19.91
C VAL A 98 25.27 26.06 20.19
N ASP A 99 26.40 26.74 20.02
CA ASP A 99 27.74 26.36 20.51
C ASP A 99 28.68 27.55 20.19
N ASP A 100 28.57 28.64 20.96
CA ASP A 100 29.67 29.58 21.27
C ASP A 100 29.32 30.36 22.56
#